data_AF-A0A7S2LEH8-F1
#
_entry.id   AF-A0A7S2LEH8-F1
#
_cell.length_a   1.000
_cell.length_b   1.000
_cell.length_c   1.000
_cell.angle_alpha   90.00
_cell.angle_beta   90.00
_cell.angle_gamma   90.00
#
_symmetry.space_group_name_H-M   'P 1'
#
loop_
_entity.id
_entity.type
_entity.pdbx_description
1 polymer ?
#
loop_
_entity_poly.entity_id
_entity_poly.type
_entity_poly.pdbx_seq_one_letter_code
_entity_poly.pdbx_strand_id
1 'polypeptide(L)'
;FARPRPKCLGCRAVLPADGALCTACRTSDRAGEVVLRYMDELRPLEAEFARNASACQRCEGSLFGRLAQDCANVDCPIFFRRTQVSRELANVQSSLKKLELDW
;
A
#
# COMPACT_ATOMS: atom_id res chain seq x y z
N PHE A 1 -9.79 19.60 -15.66
CA PHE A 1 -9.34 18.73 -14.56
C PHE A 1 -10.12 17.43 -14.58
N ALA A 2 -9.46 16.27 -14.71
CA ALA A 2 -10.14 14.98 -14.66
C ALA A 2 -10.42 14.59 -13.20
N ARG A 3 -11.68 14.25 -12.88
CA ARG A 3 -12.03 13.70 -11.56
C ARG A 3 -11.90 12.17 -11.63
N PRO A 4 -10.98 11.54 -10.89
CA PRO A 4 -10.89 10.08 -10.86
C PRO A 4 -12.18 9.53 -10.26
N ARG A 5 -12.84 8.61 -10.97
CA ARG A 5 -14.01 7.91 -10.44
C ARG A 5 -13.56 6.68 -9.65
N PRO A 6 -14.15 6.41 -8.48
CA PRO A 6 -13.85 5.20 -7.71
C PRO A 6 -14.20 3.95 -8.52
N LYS A 7 -13.41 2.90 -8.34
CA LYS A 7 -13.60 1.61 -9.01
C LYS A 7 -13.65 0.51 -7.95
N CYS A 8 -14.48 -0.49 -8.20
CA CYS A 8 -14.58 -1.69 -7.37
C CYS A 8 -13.23 -2.43 -7.35
N LEU A 9 -12.75 -2.76 -6.16
CA LEU A 9 -11.49 -3.47 -5.99
C LEU A 9 -11.55 -4.95 -6.43
N GLY A 10 -12.74 -5.53 -6.51
CA GLY A 10 -12.97 -6.89 -7.01
C GLY A 10 -13.02 -6.97 -8.53
N CYS A 11 -13.97 -6.26 -9.16
CA CYS A 11 -14.29 -6.38 -10.58
C CYS A 11 -13.86 -5.18 -11.45
N ARG A 12 -13.24 -4.15 -10.86
CA ARG A 12 -12.82 -2.90 -11.53
C ARG A 12 -13.94 -2.07 -12.16
N ALA A 13 -15.20 -2.41 -11.90
CA ALA A 13 -16.35 -1.62 -12.33
C ALA A 13 -16.34 -0.23 -11.69
N VAL A 14 -16.79 0.79 -12.42
CA VAL A 14 -16.90 2.17 -11.91
C VAL A 14 -18.01 2.23 -10.86
N LEU A 15 -17.72 2.80 -9.69
CA LEU A 15 -18.67 2.96 -8.62
C LEU A 15 -19.41 4.32 -8.74
N PRO A 16 -20.72 4.36 -8.44
CA PRO A 16 -21.52 5.58 -8.46
C PRO A 16 -21.26 6.51 -7.27
N ALA A 17 -20.80 5.95 -6.14
CA ALA A 17 -20.47 6.67 -4.91
C ALA A 17 -19.09 6.22 -4.40
N ASP A 18 -18.57 6.90 -3.38
CA ASP A 18 -17.35 6.50 -2.70
C ASP A 18 -17.59 5.16 -1.98
N GLY A 19 -16.79 4.15 -2.33
CA GLY A 19 -16.89 2.80 -1.82
C GLY A 19 -15.74 1.94 -2.33
N ALA A 20 -15.60 0.73 -1.76
CA ALA A 20 -14.55 -0.23 -2.10
C ALA A 20 -15.06 -1.34 -3.01
N LEU A 21 -16.30 -1.78 -2.80
CA LEU A 21 -16.95 -2.85 -3.55
C LEU A 21 -18.25 -2.40 -4.21
N CYS A 22 -18.57 -2.98 -5.37
CA CYS A 22 -19.91 -2.83 -5.93
C CYS A 22 -20.90 -3.76 -5.22
N THR A 23 -22.20 -3.50 -5.37
CA THR A 23 -23.27 -4.27 -4.73
C THR A 23 -23.14 -5.78 -4.99
N ALA A 24 -22.80 -6.21 -6.21
CA ALA A 24 -22.60 -7.61 -6.56
C ALA A 24 -21.35 -8.25 -5.91
N CYS A 25 -20.27 -7.50 -5.74
CA CYS A 25 -19.07 -7.99 -5.06
C CYS A 25 -19.23 -7.99 -3.53
N ARG A 26 -20.15 -7.18 -2.99
CA ARG A 26 -20.48 -7.14 -1.57
C ARG A 26 -21.36 -8.30 -1.14
N THR A 27 -22.33 -8.70 -1.98
CA THR A 27 -23.29 -9.77 -1.68
C THR A 27 -22.78 -11.18 -2.00
N SER A 28 -21.57 -11.32 -2.54
CA SER A 28 -20.95 -12.61 -2.84
C SER A 28 -19.78 -12.89 -1.90
N ASP A 29 -19.40 -14.17 -1.78
CA ASP A 29 -18.18 -14.60 -1.04
C ASP A 29 -16.87 -13.98 -1.59
N ARG A 30 -16.94 -13.29 -2.73
CA ARG A 30 -15.82 -12.54 -3.32
C ARG A 30 -15.31 -11.41 -2.43
N ALA A 31 -16.11 -10.87 -1.52
CA ALA A 31 -15.64 -9.85 -0.58
C ALA A 31 -14.46 -10.36 0.26
N GLY A 32 -14.59 -11.59 0.79
CA GLY A 32 -13.53 -12.25 1.57
C GLY A 32 -12.29 -12.54 0.73
N GLU A 33 -12.47 -13.07 -0.48
CA GLU A 33 -11.35 -13.32 -1.42
C GLU A 33 -10.57 -12.05 -1.75
N VAL A 34 -11.27 -10.93 -1.95
CA VAL A 34 -10.63 -9.64 -2.25
C VAL A 34 -9.80 -9.18 -1.05
N VAL A 35 -10.34 -9.25 0.18
CA VAL A 35 -9.58 -8.89 1.39
C VAL A 35 -8.34 -9.78 1.54
N LEU A 36 -8.50 -11.11 1.43
CA LEU A 36 -7.38 -12.05 1.54
C LEU A 36 -6.28 -11.77 0.52
N ARG A 37 -6.64 -11.44 -0.73
CA ARG A 37 -5.69 -11.06 -1.78
C ARG A 37 -4.89 -9.80 -1.41
N TYR A 38 -5.56 -8.75 -0.91
CA TYR A 38 -4.86 -7.53 -0.49
C TYR A 38 -3.99 -7.75 0.74
N MET A 39 -4.40 -8.62 1.67
CA MET A 39 -3.55 -9.01 2.80
C MET A 39 -2.31 -9.79 2.35
N ASP A 40 -2.46 -10.67 1.37
CA ASP A 40 -1.32 -11.41 0.79
C ASP A 40 -0.33 -10.49 0.06
N GLU A 41 -0.82 -9.44 -0.60
CA GLU A 41 0.01 -8.40 -1.23
C GLU A 41 0.69 -7.49 -0.19
N LEU A 42 0.03 -7.21 0.93
CA LEU A 42 0.55 -6.33 1.98
C LEU A 42 1.79 -6.93 2.67
N ARG A 43 1.74 -8.22 3.02
CA ARG A 43 2.81 -8.92 3.77
C ARG A 43 4.22 -8.78 3.15
N PRO A 44 4.44 -9.08 1.85
CA PRO A 44 5.77 -8.96 1.25
C PRO A 44 6.25 -7.50 1.19
N LEU A 45 5.35 -6.54 0.97
CA LEU A 45 5.67 -5.11 0.97
C LEU A 45 6.11 -4.62 2.35
N GLU A 46 5.43 -5.04 3.41
CA GLU A 46 5.82 -4.73 4.80
C GLU A 46 7.19 -5.32 5.14
N ALA A 47 7.42 -6.58 4.78
CA ALA A 47 8.70 -7.22 4.98
C ALA A 47 9.82 -6.49 4.23
N GLU A 48 9.57 -6.06 3.00
CA GLU A 48 10.54 -5.30 2.22
C GLU A 48 10.79 -3.90 2.78
N PHE A 49 9.73 -3.21 3.20
CA PHE A 49 9.84 -1.91 3.87
C PHE A 49 10.70 -2.02 5.13
N ALA A 50 10.45 -3.01 5.97
CA ALA A 50 11.23 -3.25 7.19
C ALA A 50 12.71 -3.56 6.88
N ARG A 51 12.99 -4.37 5.85
CA ARG A 51 14.36 -4.66 5.41
C ARG A 51 15.08 -3.38 4.98
N ASN A 52 14.46 -2.58 4.10
CA ASN A 52 15.05 -1.35 3.59
C ASN A 52 15.23 -0.30 4.70
N ALA A 53 14.24 -0.13 5.57
CA ALA A 53 14.32 0.78 6.71
C ALA A 53 15.46 0.39 7.65
N SER A 54 15.59 -0.89 8.00
CA SER A 54 16.67 -1.38 8.85
C SER A 54 18.06 -1.21 8.19
N ALA A 55 18.15 -1.35 6.86
CA ALA A 55 19.40 -1.12 6.12
C ALA A 55 19.82 0.34 6.17
N CYS A 56 18.90 1.28 5.97
CA CYS A 56 19.16 2.72 6.12
C CYS A 56 19.57 3.07 7.55
N GLN A 57 18.87 2.54 8.56
CA GLN A 57 19.20 2.77 9.97
C GLN A 57 20.62 2.28 10.33
N ARG A 58 21.01 1.09 9.85
CA ARG A 58 22.38 0.57 10.03
C ARG A 58 23.43 1.44 9.32
N CYS A 59 23.11 1.98 8.14
CA CYS A 59 24.02 2.80 7.36
C CYS A 59 24.25 4.20 7.97
N GLU A 60 23.21 4.83 8.52
CA GLU A 60 23.32 6.17 9.13
C GLU A 60 23.91 6.12 10.54
N GLY A 61 23.67 5.03 11.28
CA GLY A 61 24.13 4.87 12.67
C GLY A 61 23.34 5.68 13.70
N SER A 62 22.31 6.43 13.29
CA SER A 62 21.39 7.15 14.19
C SER A 62 20.24 6.24 14.64
N LEU A 63 20.10 6.08 15.97
CA LEU A 63 19.01 5.34 16.60
C LEU A 63 17.67 6.10 16.57
N PHE A 64 17.71 7.44 16.54
CA PHE A 64 16.50 8.27 16.43
C PHE A 64 16.17 8.48 14.95
N GLY A 65 15.46 7.50 14.38
CA GLY A 65 15.20 7.31 12.94
C GLY A 65 14.39 8.38 12.20
N ARG A 66 14.48 9.66 12.56
CA ARG A 66 13.89 10.77 11.79
C ARG A 66 14.68 11.11 10.52
N LEU A 67 15.98 10.77 10.44
CA LEU A 67 16.88 11.19 9.36
C LEU A 67 17.25 10.07 8.36
N ALA A 68 17.00 8.80 8.68
CA ALA A 68 17.37 7.66 7.81
C ALA A 68 16.64 7.66 6.46
N GLN A 69 15.48 8.30 6.39
CA GLN A 69 14.71 8.48 5.15
C GLN A 69 15.26 9.65 4.30
N ASP A 70 15.98 10.61 4.90
CA ASP A 70 16.45 11.84 4.26
C ASP A 70 17.85 11.72 3.62
N CYS A 71 18.44 10.52 3.60
CA CYS A 71 19.71 10.28 2.90
C CYS A 71 19.61 10.72 1.42
N ALA A 72 20.58 11.51 0.95
CA ALA A 72 20.61 12.04 -0.43
C ALA A 72 21.60 11.29 -1.36
N ASN A 73 22.15 10.16 -0.92
CA ASN A 73 23.11 9.38 -1.72
C ASN A 73 22.40 8.62 -2.85
N VAL A 74 22.48 9.16 -4.06
CA VAL A 74 21.85 8.59 -5.26
C VAL A 74 22.53 7.29 -5.72
N ASP A 75 23.81 7.11 -5.38
CA ASP A 75 24.57 5.89 -5.74
C ASP A 75 24.20 4.69 -4.85
N CYS A 76 23.38 4.89 -3.81
CA CYS A 76 22.92 3.81 -2.95
C CYS A 76 21.92 2.90 -3.70
N PRO A 77 22.14 1.57 -3.74
CA PRO A 77 21.32 0.65 -4.54
C PRO A 77 19.85 0.59 -4.08
N ILE A 78 19.55 0.93 -2.82
CA ILE A 78 18.17 0.96 -2.29
C ILE A 78 17.53 2.36 -2.32
N PHE A 79 18.24 3.38 -2.83
CA PHE A 79 17.82 4.79 -2.76
C PHE A 79 16.42 5.02 -3.35
N PHE A 80 16.15 4.47 -4.54
CA PHE A 80 14.84 4.58 -5.19
C PHE A 80 13.84 3.57 -4.63
N ARG A 81 14.30 2.34 -4.33
CA ARG A 81 13.41 1.26 -3.89
C ARG A 81 12.75 1.56 -2.54
N ARG A 82 13.45 2.19 -1.60
CA ARG A 82 12.87 2.57 -0.29
C ARG A 82 11.65 3.50 -0.43
N THR A 83 11.71 4.48 -1.35
CA THR A 83 10.61 5.41 -1.60
C THR A 83 9.49 4.75 -2.40
N GLN A 84 9.85 3.90 -3.36
CA GLN A 84 8.88 3.13 -4.13
C GLN A 84 8.06 2.20 -3.23
N VAL A 85 8.71 1.38 -2.40
CA VAL A 85 8.05 0.44 -1.48
C VAL A 85 7.18 1.18 -0.47
N SER A 86 7.63 2.32 0.06
CA SER A 86 6.82 3.15 0.94
C SER A 86 5.51 3.62 0.27
N ARG A 87 5.57 4.03 -1.00
CA ARG A 87 4.38 4.41 -1.79
C ARG A 87 3.49 3.20 -2.11
N GLU A 88 4.08 2.08 -2.51
CA GLU A 88 3.35 0.83 -2.80
C GLU A 88 2.59 0.35 -1.55
N LEU A 89 3.27 0.33 -0.39
CA LEU A 89 2.68 -0.02 0.90
C LEU A 89 1.52 0.91 1.26
N ALA A 90 1.71 2.23 1.15
CA ALA A 90 0.66 3.21 1.44
C ALA A 90 -0.58 3.02 0.54
N ASN A 91 -0.37 2.69 -0.74
CA ASN A 91 -1.47 2.43 -1.68
C ASN A 91 -2.28 1.19 -1.30
N VAL A 92 -1.60 0.08 -0.96
CA VAL A 92 -2.26 -1.17 -0.55
C VAL A 92 -3.01 -0.97 0.78
N GLN A 93 -2.37 -0.33 1.77
CA GLN A 93 -3.02 0.01 3.04
C GLN A 93 -4.25 0.91 2.86
N SER A 94 -4.18 1.90 1.95
CA SER A 94 -5.33 2.75 1.65
C SER A 94 -6.49 1.97 1.02
N SER A 95 -6.19 0.93 0.24
CA SER A 95 -7.19 0.07 -0.39
C SER A 95 -7.83 -0.85 0.64
N LEU A 96 -7.02 -1.42 1.55
CA LEU A 96 -7.50 -2.25 2.65
C LEU A 96 -8.38 -1.45 3.62
N LYS A 97 -7.96 -0.25 4.00
CA LYS A 97 -8.75 0.66 4.85
C LYS A 97 -10.09 1.04 4.22
N LYS A 98 -10.18 1.12 2.88
CA LYS A 98 -11.46 1.34 2.20
C LYS A 98 -12.35 0.11 2.28
N LEU A 99 -11.79 -1.10 2.12
CA LEU A 99 -12.53 -2.35 2.33
C LEU A 99 -13.03 -2.44 3.78
N GLU A 100 -12.26 -1.90 4.73
CA GLU A 100 -12.65 -1.89 6.13
C GLU A 100 -13.85 -0.98 6.45
N LEU A 101 -14.18 0.00 5.63
CA LEU A 101 -15.26 0.94 5.95
C LEU A 101 -16.57 0.60 5.23
N ASP A 102 -16.59 -0.50 4.47
CA ASP A 102 -17.62 -0.79 3.47
C ASP A 102 -18.49 -2.03 3.80
N TRP A 103 -18.42 -2.52 5.04
CA TRP A 103 -19.18 -3.66 5.57
C TRP A 103 -20.52 -3.27 6.21
#